data_AF-A0A7R9YQX9-F1
#
_entry.id   AF-A0A7R9YQX9-F1
#
_cell.length_a   1.000
_cell.length_b   1.000
_cell.length_c   1.000
_cell.angle_alpha   90.00
_cell.angle_beta   90.00
_cell.angle_gamma   90.00
#
_symmetry.space_group_name_H-M   'P 1'
#
loop_
_entity.id
_entity.type
_entity.pdbx_description
1 polymer ?
#
loop_
_entity_poly.entity_id
_entity_poly.type
_entity_poly.pdbx_seq_one_letter_code
_entity_poly.pdbx_strand_id
1 'polypeptide(L)'
;PVAQLKNKFLSALVRPFDAAMSKGAGALSSDLGQIWFNASLLASLPFRRMDEPLGLQLMLATLLHRRAEAVAAELKDAIAVFEARDSAPGGAGGDVATHVPPQEDCMGRSQNSGELLPTMRKSEQRAGSSQQLAAATKAGTAVSLLLLLRKYLRDAYKLDETRVVLFSSGGTARKSEEQRSVATKDPNVLPNMNVLDLEAHADCSLKVRLHRFWRSLLCLLLSLCPRFCSSTPPVAAQSP
;
A
#
# COMPACT_ATOMS: atom_id res chain seq x y z
N PRO A 1 -19.46 -24.50 -12.95
CA PRO A 1 -19.00 -23.46 -13.89
C PRO A 1 -19.17 -22.01 -13.38
N VAL A 2 -20.37 -21.58 -12.94
CA VAL A 2 -20.63 -20.19 -12.52
C VAL A 2 -19.79 -19.75 -11.31
N ALA A 3 -19.66 -20.59 -10.27
CA ALA A 3 -18.85 -20.30 -9.09
C ALA A 3 -17.36 -20.09 -9.42
N GLN A 4 -16.81 -20.86 -10.37
CA GLN A 4 -15.42 -20.72 -10.80
C GLN A 4 -15.19 -19.40 -11.55
N LEU A 5 -16.13 -18.98 -12.40
CA LEU A 5 -16.04 -17.71 -13.11
C LEU A 5 -16.09 -16.52 -12.14
N LYS A 6 -16.97 -16.58 -11.13
CA LYS A 6 -17.04 -15.58 -10.06
C LYS A 6 -15.73 -15.49 -9.27
N ASN A 7 -15.15 -16.61 -8.87
CA ASN A 7 -13.85 -16.60 -8.17
C ASN A 7 -12.75 -16.02 -9.05
N LYS A 8 -12.71 -16.34 -10.35
CA LYS A 8 -11.77 -15.72 -11.29
C LYS A 8 -11.97 -14.20 -11.40
N PHE A 9 -13.21 -13.74 -11.43
CA PHE A 9 -13.56 -12.32 -11.45
C PHE A 9 -13.09 -11.60 -10.17
N LEU A 10 -13.40 -12.16 -8.98
CA LEU A 10 -12.94 -11.60 -7.71
C LEU A 10 -11.41 -11.56 -7.64
N SER A 11 -10.73 -12.63 -8.03
CA SER A 11 -9.26 -12.65 -8.10
C SER A 11 -8.70 -11.63 -9.09
N ALA A 12 -9.39 -11.37 -10.20
CA ALA A 12 -8.98 -10.34 -11.16
C ALA A 12 -9.12 -8.93 -10.58
N LEU A 13 -10.15 -8.66 -9.76
CA LEU A 13 -10.31 -7.39 -9.06
C LEU A 13 -9.29 -7.19 -7.94
N VAL A 14 -8.87 -8.27 -7.27
CA VAL A 14 -7.88 -8.20 -6.18
C VAL A 14 -6.44 -8.12 -6.71
N ARG A 15 -6.16 -8.63 -7.91
CA ARG A 15 -4.80 -8.68 -8.49
C ARG A 15 -4.08 -7.31 -8.53
N PRO A 16 -4.71 -6.19 -8.91
CA PRO A 16 -4.05 -4.88 -8.94
C PRO A 16 -3.53 -4.44 -7.57
N PHE A 17 -4.17 -4.85 -6.48
CA PHE A 17 -3.65 -4.55 -5.15
C PHE A 17 -2.32 -5.25 -4.89
N ASP A 18 -2.19 -6.52 -5.27
CA ASP A 18 -0.92 -7.25 -5.10
C ASP A 18 0.20 -6.65 -5.94
N ALA A 19 -0.11 -6.23 -7.17
CA ALA A 19 0.84 -5.53 -8.03
C ALA A 19 1.29 -4.21 -7.39
N ALA A 20 0.34 -3.45 -6.83
CA ALA A 20 0.60 -2.18 -6.15
C ALA A 20 1.46 -2.32 -4.89
N MET A 21 1.39 -3.45 -4.20
CA MET A 21 2.15 -3.72 -2.98
C MET A 21 3.43 -4.53 -3.21
N SER A 22 3.74 -4.90 -4.45
CA SER A 22 4.94 -5.68 -4.76
C SER A 22 6.18 -4.76 -4.85
N LYS A 23 7.31 -5.22 -4.29
CA LYS A 23 8.57 -4.46 -4.23
C LYS A 23 9.08 -4.08 -5.62
N GLY A 24 9.58 -2.84 -5.72
CA GLY A 24 10.38 -2.36 -6.84
C GLY A 24 10.45 -0.83 -6.87
N ALA A 25 11.65 -0.28 -6.96
CA ALA A 25 11.96 1.15 -6.89
C ALA A 25 11.37 2.02 -8.03
N GLY A 26 10.44 1.49 -8.84
CA GLY A 26 9.99 2.19 -10.05
C GLY A 26 8.60 1.88 -10.58
N ALA A 27 7.79 0.98 -10.01
CA ALA A 27 6.45 0.76 -10.58
C ALA A 27 5.48 0.14 -9.59
N LEU A 28 4.71 1.00 -8.90
CA LEU A 28 3.29 0.70 -8.82
C LEU A 28 2.76 0.77 -10.25
N SER A 29 2.73 -0.38 -10.92
CA SER A 29 2.18 -0.49 -12.27
C SER A 29 0.69 -0.15 -12.32
N SER A 30 0.02 -0.20 -11.17
CA SER A 30 -1.40 0.07 -11.04
C SER A 30 -1.63 1.49 -10.52
N ASP A 31 -2.48 2.22 -11.24
CA ASP A 31 -2.98 3.53 -10.84
C ASP A 31 -3.78 3.44 -9.52
N LEU A 32 -3.60 4.41 -8.62
CA LEU A 32 -4.35 4.46 -7.36
C LEU A 32 -5.85 4.64 -7.61
N GLY A 33 -6.23 5.38 -8.66
CA GLY A 33 -7.62 5.52 -9.09
C GLY A 33 -8.22 4.15 -9.44
N GLN A 34 -7.49 3.34 -10.22
CA GLN A 34 -7.90 1.96 -10.53
C GLN A 34 -8.05 1.09 -9.27
N ILE A 35 -7.12 1.18 -8.31
CA ILE A 35 -7.18 0.41 -7.06
C ILE A 35 -8.41 0.82 -6.23
N TRP A 36 -8.65 2.12 -6.10
CA TRP A 36 -9.83 2.65 -5.41
C TRP A 36 -11.13 2.25 -6.09
N PHE A 37 -11.17 2.29 -7.43
CA PHE A 37 -12.33 1.84 -8.20
C PHE A 37 -12.61 0.36 -7.97
N ASN A 38 -11.58 -0.49 -8.00
CA ASN A 38 -11.73 -1.92 -7.73
C ASN A 38 -12.20 -2.18 -6.29
N ALA A 39 -11.70 -1.43 -5.31
CA ALA A 39 -12.17 -1.53 -3.93
C ALA A 39 -13.66 -1.19 -3.82
N SER A 40 -14.07 -0.09 -4.45
CA SER A 40 -15.45 0.39 -4.48
C SER A 40 -16.38 -0.61 -5.18
N LEU A 41 -15.92 -1.20 -6.28
CA LEU A 41 -16.64 -2.25 -7.00
C LEU A 41 -16.84 -3.48 -6.10
N LEU A 42 -15.77 -3.99 -5.48
CA LEU A 42 -15.83 -5.12 -4.54
C LEU A 42 -16.79 -4.86 -3.38
N ALA A 43 -16.80 -3.64 -2.82
CA ALA A 43 -17.72 -3.24 -1.76
C ALA A 43 -19.19 -3.18 -2.19
N SER A 44 -19.43 -2.99 -3.49
CA SER A 44 -20.77 -2.84 -4.07
C SER A 44 -21.35 -4.16 -4.59
N LEU A 45 -20.56 -5.24 -4.65
CA LEU A 45 -21.02 -6.52 -5.17
C LEU A 45 -22.14 -7.10 -4.30
N PRO A 46 -23.26 -7.54 -4.90
CA PRO A 46 -24.32 -8.24 -4.20
C PRO A 46 -23.97 -9.72 -4.05
N PHE A 47 -23.32 -10.09 -2.94
CA PHE A 47 -23.02 -11.49 -2.66
C PHE A 47 -24.30 -12.27 -2.33
N ARG A 48 -24.47 -13.43 -2.97
CA ARG A 48 -25.69 -14.25 -2.81
C ARG A 48 -25.49 -15.44 -1.88
N ARG A 49 -24.25 -15.94 -1.78
CA ARG A 49 -23.88 -17.09 -0.95
C ARG A 49 -22.74 -16.73 -0.02
N MET A 50 -22.74 -17.26 1.21
CA MET A 50 -21.78 -16.87 2.27
C MET A 50 -20.33 -17.21 1.94
N ASP A 51 -20.10 -18.22 1.08
CA ASP A 51 -18.77 -18.57 0.60
C ASP A 51 -18.12 -17.47 -0.25
N GLU A 52 -18.91 -16.63 -0.91
CA GLU A 52 -18.40 -15.54 -1.75
C GLU A 52 -17.68 -14.45 -0.91
N PRO A 53 -18.32 -13.79 0.08
CA PRO A 53 -17.65 -12.78 0.90
C PRO A 53 -16.61 -13.40 1.83
N LEU A 54 -16.79 -14.65 2.32
CA LEU A 54 -15.78 -15.33 3.12
C LEU A 54 -14.52 -15.66 2.30
N GLY A 55 -14.70 -16.12 1.05
CA GLY A 55 -13.60 -16.37 0.13
C GLY A 55 -12.83 -15.10 -0.22
N LEU A 56 -13.55 -14.00 -0.49
CA LEU A 56 -12.94 -12.69 -0.70
C LEU A 56 -12.19 -12.25 0.57
N GLN A 57 -12.79 -12.38 1.74
CA GLN A 57 -12.19 -12.01 3.02
C GLN A 57 -10.87 -12.75 3.29
N LEU A 58 -10.82 -14.05 3.00
CA LEU A 58 -9.62 -14.87 3.11
C LEU A 58 -8.55 -14.44 2.11
N MET A 59 -8.93 -14.10 0.89
CA MET A 59 -8.03 -13.61 -0.15
C MET A 59 -7.37 -12.28 0.26
N LEU A 60 -8.17 -11.32 0.74
CA LEU A 60 -7.68 -10.04 1.25
C LEU A 60 -6.78 -10.23 2.48
N ALA A 61 -7.15 -11.11 3.42
CA ALA A 61 -6.34 -11.42 4.59
C ALA A 61 -4.98 -12.02 4.22
N THR A 62 -4.94 -12.99 3.31
CA THR A 62 -3.71 -13.61 2.81
C THR A 62 -2.80 -12.56 2.16
N LEU A 63 -3.39 -11.69 1.33
CA LEU A 63 -2.66 -10.65 0.64
C LEU A 63 -2.06 -9.63 1.63
N LEU A 64 -2.85 -9.20 2.61
CA LEU A 64 -2.40 -8.30 3.69
C LEU A 64 -1.28 -8.94 4.51
N HIS A 65 -1.41 -10.20 4.90
CA HIS A 65 -0.36 -10.90 5.65
C HIS A 65 0.97 -10.96 4.90
N ARG A 66 0.93 -11.20 3.59
CA ARG A 66 2.13 -11.24 2.77
C ARG A 66 2.81 -9.89 2.56
N ARG A 67 2.04 -8.78 2.57
CA ARG A 67 2.51 -7.48 2.05
C ARG A 67 2.59 -6.37 3.10
N ALA A 68 1.71 -6.36 4.09
CA ALA A 68 1.55 -5.21 4.99
C ALA A 68 2.85 -4.89 5.77
N GLU A 69 3.55 -5.90 6.27
CA GLU A 69 4.81 -5.70 7.00
C GLU A 69 5.92 -5.15 6.10
N ALA A 70 6.05 -5.69 4.89
CA ALA A 70 7.06 -5.22 3.93
C ALA A 70 6.81 -3.76 3.51
N VAL A 71 5.55 -3.40 3.23
CA VAL A 71 5.16 -2.02 2.89
C VAL A 71 5.38 -1.09 4.08
N ALA A 72 5.05 -1.52 5.30
CA ALA A 72 5.27 -0.72 6.50
C ALA A 72 6.76 -0.46 6.76
N ALA A 73 7.61 -1.47 6.57
CA ALA A 73 9.07 -1.31 6.66
C ALA A 73 9.61 -0.36 5.59
N GLU A 74 9.21 -0.54 4.33
CA GLU A 74 9.66 0.31 3.22
C GLU A 74 9.22 1.78 3.40
N LEU A 75 8.00 2.01 3.88
CA LEU A 75 7.52 3.34 4.20
C LEU A 75 8.32 3.98 5.33
N LYS A 76 8.62 3.22 6.40
CA LYS A 76 9.43 3.69 7.52
C LYS A 76 10.84 4.08 7.06
N ASP A 77 11.47 3.25 6.24
CA ASP A 77 12.81 3.51 5.70
C ASP A 77 12.82 4.73 4.78
N ALA A 78 11.83 4.85 3.90
CA ALA A 78 11.70 6.00 2.99
C ALA A 78 11.50 7.32 3.74
N ILE A 79 10.74 7.30 4.84
CA ILE A 79 10.54 8.47 5.71
C ILE A 79 11.84 8.84 6.42
N ALA A 80 12.55 7.86 7.01
CA ALA A 80 13.81 8.13 7.69
C ALA A 80 14.86 8.76 6.76
N VAL A 81 14.95 8.27 5.51
CA VAL A 81 15.83 8.85 4.49
C VAL A 81 15.41 10.28 4.10
N PHE A 82 14.10 10.54 4.04
CA PHE A 82 13.57 11.87 3.74
C PHE A 82 13.84 12.87 4.88
N GLU A 83 13.56 12.49 6.13
CA GLU A 83 13.79 13.33 7.32
C GLU A 83 15.28 13.63 7.56
N ALA A 84 16.16 12.64 7.36
CA ALA A 84 17.61 12.84 7.48
C ALA A 84 18.15 13.86 6.46
N ARG A 85 17.51 14.00 5.31
CA ARG A 85 17.86 15.00 4.29
C ARG A 85 17.38 16.40 4.63
N ASP A 86 16.16 16.50 5.14
CA ASP A 86 15.57 17.79 5.51
C ASP A 86 16.23 18.39 6.75
N SER A 87 16.72 17.52 7.65
CA SER A 87 17.42 17.92 8.88
C SER A 87 18.89 18.28 8.68
N ALA A 88 19.47 18.09 7.49
CA ALA A 88 20.88 18.37 7.24
C ALA A 88 21.13 19.89 7.25
N PRO A 89 21.91 20.43 8.22
CA PRO A 89 22.19 21.85 8.31
C PRO A 89 23.19 22.24 7.21
N GLY A 90 22.71 22.71 6.05
CA GLY A 90 23.60 23.13 4.96
C GLY A 90 22.88 23.35 3.61
N GLY A 91 22.65 24.58 3.14
CA GLY A 91 23.16 25.83 3.64
C GLY A 91 22.28 27.02 3.27
N ALA A 92 22.12 27.90 4.25
CA ALA A 92 21.98 29.32 4.00
C ALA A 92 23.31 29.85 3.41
N GLY A 93 23.64 29.45 2.18
CA GLY A 93 24.38 30.31 1.26
C GLY A 93 23.32 30.78 0.29
N GLY A 94 22.65 31.91 0.52
CA GLY A 94 23.34 33.19 0.48
C GLY A 94 23.66 33.46 -0.99
N ASP A 95 22.62 33.75 -1.78
CA ASP A 95 22.76 34.42 -3.07
C ASP A 95 23.43 35.78 -2.80
N VAL A 96 24.76 35.79 -2.77
CA VAL A 96 25.50 36.99 -3.16
C VAL A 96 25.51 36.96 -4.68
N ALA A 97 24.59 37.72 -5.25
CA ALA A 97 24.56 38.06 -6.66
C ALA A 97 25.94 38.59 -7.07
N THR A 98 26.78 37.72 -7.64
CA THR A 98 27.99 38.14 -8.32
C THR A 98 27.55 38.60 -9.70
N HIS A 99 27.44 39.92 -9.81
CA HIS A 99 27.24 40.67 -11.04
C HIS A 99 28.28 40.24 -12.08
N VAL A 100 27.85 39.47 -13.08
CA VAL A 100 28.65 39.14 -14.27
C VAL A 100 28.55 40.33 -15.25
N PRO A 101 29.65 40.99 -15.62
CA PRO A 101 29.61 42.02 -16.66
C PRO A 101 29.40 41.40 -18.05
N PRO A 102 28.84 42.15 -19.02
CA PRO A 102 28.70 41.68 -20.39
C PRO A 102 30.08 41.73 -21.06
N GLN A 103 30.52 40.62 -21.65
CA GLN A 103 31.70 40.60 -22.53
C GLN A 103 31.30 40.08 -23.90
N GLU A 104 31.38 41.00 -24.86
CA GLU A 104 31.20 40.82 -26.29
C GLU A 104 32.35 40.01 -26.91
N ASP A 105 31.99 39.24 -27.94
CA ASP A 105 32.78 38.77 -29.08
C ASP A 105 34.21 38.25 -28.89
N CYS A 106 34.41 36.95 -29.18
CA CYS A 106 35.58 36.50 -29.95
C CYS A 106 35.40 35.07 -30.52
N MET A 107 35.43 34.97 -31.85
CA MET A 107 35.58 33.71 -32.58
C MET A 107 36.99 33.15 -32.37
N GLY A 108 37.09 31.95 -31.79
CA GLY A 108 38.36 31.25 -31.58
C GLY A 108 38.17 29.76 -31.40
N ARG A 109 38.33 29.01 -32.49
CA ARG A 109 38.33 27.54 -32.57
C ARG A 109 39.55 27.01 -31.82
N SER A 110 39.34 26.35 -30.67
CA SER A 110 40.40 25.67 -29.92
C SER A 110 40.01 24.23 -29.59
N GLN A 111 40.72 23.28 -30.21
CA GLN A 111 40.73 21.87 -29.83
C GLN A 111 41.62 21.72 -28.60
N ASN A 112 41.06 21.45 -27.43
CA ASN A 112 41.81 21.00 -26.26
C ASN A 112 41.11 19.82 -25.60
N SER A 113 41.79 18.67 -25.62
CA SER A 113 41.61 17.60 -24.65
C SER A 113 41.98 18.12 -23.27
N GLY A 114 41.00 18.22 -22.38
CA GLY A 114 41.20 18.61 -20.99
C GLY A 114 40.17 17.92 -20.10
N GLU A 115 40.66 17.25 -19.07
CA GLU A 115 39.93 16.45 -18.08
C GLU A 115 38.55 16.97 -17.70
N LEU A 116 37.55 16.13 -17.93
CA LEU A 116 36.18 16.30 -17.45
C LEU A 116 36.11 16.06 -15.93
N LEU A 117 36.03 17.16 -15.18
CA LEU A 117 35.72 17.18 -13.75
C LEU A 117 34.36 16.52 -13.44
N PRO A 118 34.26 15.67 -12.39
CA PRO A 118 33.02 14.98 -12.04
C PRO A 118 32.18 15.80 -11.04
N THR A 119 31.53 16.88 -11.48
CA THR A 119 30.76 17.76 -10.57
C THR A 119 29.23 17.59 -10.61
N MET A 120 28.69 16.58 -11.30
CA MET A 120 27.24 16.45 -11.57
C MET A 120 26.44 15.52 -10.62
N ARG A 121 27.02 14.94 -9.56
CA ARG A 121 26.36 13.84 -8.80
C ARG A 121 25.32 14.23 -7.73
N LYS A 122 25.12 15.51 -7.41
CA LYS A 122 24.29 15.92 -6.25
C LYS A 122 22.79 16.04 -6.56
N SER A 123 22.41 16.25 -7.82
CA SER A 123 21.00 16.40 -8.24
C SER A 123 20.27 15.07 -8.43
N GLU A 124 20.93 14.05 -9.00
CA GLU A 124 20.35 12.72 -9.20
C GLU A 124 19.98 12.04 -7.88
N GLN A 125 20.77 12.25 -6.84
CA GLN A 125 20.51 11.67 -5.53
C GLN A 125 19.22 12.21 -4.91
N ARG A 126 18.84 13.48 -5.16
CA ARG A 126 17.61 14.10 -4.61
C ARG A 126 16.34 13.52 -5.22
N ALA A 127 16.33 13.29 -6.53
CA ALA A 127 15.16 12.73 -7.22
C ALA A 127 14.80 11.32 -6.71
N GLY A 128 15.82 10.49 -6.42
CA GLY A 128 15.61 9.10 -5.99
C GLY A 128 14.85 8.94 -4.67
N SER A 129 15.13 9.76 -3.64
CA SER A 129 14.43 9.61 -2.35
C SER A 129 12.98 10.05 -2.40
N SER A 130 12.67 11.10 -3.19
CA SER A 130 11.30 11.58 -3.35
C SER A 130 10.44 10.55 -4.07
N GLN A 131 10.99 9.91 -5.11
CA GLN A 131 10.33 8.82 -5.83
C GLN A 131 10.12 7.59 -4.94
N GLN A 132 11.13 7.21 -4.15
CA GLN A 132 11.01 6.10 -3.20
C GLN A 132 9.92 6.37 -2.15
N LEU A 133 9.88 7.57 -1.58
CA LEU A 133 8.84 7.95 -0.63
C LEU A 133 7.45 7.98 -1.27
N ALA A 134 7.33 8.49 -2.50
CA ALA A 134 6.06 8.46 -3.24
C ALA A 134 5.60 7.03 -3.52
N ALA A 135 6.50 6.13 -3.91
CA ALA A 135 6.19 4.72 -4.13
C ALA A 135 5.74 4.03 -2.84
N ALA A 136 6.51 4.17 -1.75
CA ALA A 136 6.16 3.61 -0.46
C ALA A 136 4.82 4.16 0.06
N THR A 137 4.55 5.46 -0.16
CA THR A 137 3.28 6.11 0.18
C THR A 137 2.12 5.49 -0.58
N LYS A 138 2.23 5.33 -1.90
CA LYS A 138 1.19 4.70 -2.73
C LYS A 138 0.94 3.25 -2.33
N ALA A 139 1.99 2.47 -2.07
CA ALA A 139 1.87 1.10 -1.58
C ALA A 139 1.15 1.07 -0.22
N GLY A 140 1.49 2.02 0.66
CA GLY A 140 0.74 2.28 1.89
C GLY A 140 -0.74 2.51 1.58
N THR A 141 -1.10 3.53 0.80
CA THR A 141 -2.52 3.80 0.45
C THR A 141 -3.26 2.55 -0.07
N ALA A 142 -2.63 1.72 -0.91
CA ALA A 142 -3.21 0.47 -1.38
C ALA A 142 -3.50 -0.54 -0.24
N VAL A 143 -2.56 -0.69 0.70
CA VAL A 143 -2.77 -1.50 1.92
C VAL A 143 -3.93 -0.92 2.74
N SER A 144 -3.97 0.40 2.97
CA SER A 144 -5.06 1.05 3.71
C SER A 144 -6.43 0.80 3.07
N LEU A 145 -6.54 0.91 1.75
CA LEU A 145 -7.77 0.60 1.02
C LEU A 145 -8.22 -0.85 1.22
N LEU A 146 -7.30 -1.82 1.17
CA LEU A 146 -7.61 -3.23 1.45
C LEU A 146 -8.13 -3.44 2.86
N LEU A 147 -7.55 -2.75 3.84
CA LEU A 147 -7.95 -2.88 5.24
C LEU A 147 -9.35 -2.28 5.47
N LEU A 148 -9.63 -1.12 4.86
CA LEU A 148 -10.97 -0.53 4.88
C LEU A 148 -11.99 -1.42 4.19
N LEU A 149 -11.66 -1.97 3.02
CA LEU A 149 -12.51 -2.94 2.32
C LEU A 149 -12.78 -4.18 3.18
N ARG A 150 -11.73 -4.76 3.77
CA ARG A 150 -11.81 -5.94 4.64
C ARG A 150 -12.69 -5.67 5.86
N LYS A 151 -12.56 -4.49 6.48
CA LYS A 151 -13.40 -4.06 7.61
C LYS A 151 -14.86 -3.92 7.17
N TYR A 152 -15.09 -3.17 6.10
CA TYR A 152 -16.42 -2.96 5.55
C TYR A 152 -17.13 -4.28 5.22
N LEU A 153 -16.45 -5.24 4.58
CA LEU A 153 -17.04 -6.54 4.26
C LEU A 153 -17.45 -7.31 5.52
N ARG A 154 -16.68 -7.20 6.62
CA ARG A 154 -17.08 -7.79 7.91
C ARG A 154 -18.33 -7.14 8.46
N ASP A 155 -18.36 -5.82 8.49
CA ASP A 155 -19.45 -5.07 9.11
C ASP A 155 -20.74 -5.21 8.28
N ALA A 156 -20.66 -5.07 6.95
CA ALA A 156 -21.80 -5.11 6.05
C ALA A 156 -22.45 -6.51 5.95
N TYR A 157 -21.66 -7.57 6.12
CA TYR A 157 -22.12 -8.96 6.02
C TYR A 157 -22.09 -9.74 7.34
N LYS A 158 -21.79 -9.06 8.46
CA LYS A 158 -21.67 -9.66 9.81
C LYS A 158 -20.78 -10.90 9.81
N LEU A 159 -19.59 -10.76 9.20
CA LEU A 159 -18.61 -11.85 9.11
C LEU A 159 -17.82 -11.93 10.42
N ASP A 160 -18.25 -12.82 11.31
CA ASP A 160 -17.54 -13.11 12.56
C ASP A 160 -16.18 -13.77 12.27
N GLU A 161 -15.18 -13.48 13.09
CA GLU A 161 -13.83 -14.06 12.95
C GLU A 161 -13.88 -15.60 13.04
N THR A 162 -14.73 -16.14 13.91
CA THR A 162 -14.96 -17.57 14.06
C THR A 162 -15.38 -18.23 12.74
N ARG A 163 -16.24 -17.57 11.96
CA ARG A 163 -16.69 -18.10 10.66
C ARG A 163 -15.58 -18.07 9.62
N VAL A 164 -14.78 -17.01 9.61
CA VAL A 164 -13.61 -16.90 8.71
C VAL A 164 -12.62 -18.03 9.01
N VAL A 165 -12.37 -18.32 10.29
CA VAL A 165 -11.50 -19.43 10.71
C VAL A 165 -12.08 -20.78 10.29
N LEU A 166 -13.36 -21.03 10.54
CA LEU A 166 -14.03 -22.28 10.12
C LEU A 166 -13.95 -22.46 8.59
N PHE A 167 -14.21 -21.40 7.83
CA PHE A 167 -14.11 -21.43 6.37
C PHE A 167 -12.69 -21.75 5.89
N SER A 168 -11.66 -21.19 6.55
CA SER A 168 -10.26 -21.44 6.23
C SER A 168 -9.79 -22.87 6.51
N SER A 169 -10.39 -23.55 7.51
CA SER A 169 -10.01 -24.92 7.88
C SER A 169 -10.43 -26.00 6.87
N GLY A 170 -11.29 -25.66 5.90
CA GLY A 170 -11.75 -26.59 4.87
C GLY A 170 -12.73 -27.66 5.40
N GLY A 171 -12.80 -28.79 4.72
CA GLY A 171 -13.58 -29.95 5.15
C GLY A 171 -15.10 -29.77 5.14
N THR A 172 -15.78 -30.44 6.08
CA THR A 172 -17.25 -30.43 6.22
C THR A 172 -17.78 -29.07 6.67
N ALA A 173 -17.04 -28.35 7.51
CA ALA A 173 -17.41 -27.01 7.99
C ALA A 173 -17.48 -25.97 6.85
N ARG A 174 -16.61 -26.09 5.84
CA ARG A 174 -16.69 -25.26 4.64
C ARG A 174 -17.96 -25.54 3.83
N LYS A 175 -18.33 -26.81 3.67
CA LYS A 175 -19.54 -27.19 2.91
C LYS A 175 -20.82 -26.65 3.55
N SER A 176 -20.89 -26.62 4.88
CA SER A 176 -22.05 -26.04 5.58
C SER A 176 -22.18 -24.53 5.38
N GLU A 177 -21.07 -23.79 5.34
CA GLU A 177 -21.12 -22.34 5.06
C GLU A 177 -21.42 -22.05 3.58
N GLU A 178 -20.98 -22.90 2.65
CA GLU A 178 -21.30 -22.78 1.22
C GLU A 178 -22.81 -22.88 0.92
N GLN A 179 -23.56 -23.65 1.72
CA GLN A 179 -25.01 -23.77 1.54
C GLN A 179 -25.80 -22.62 2.18
N ARG A 180 -25.14 -21.80 2.99
CA ARG A 180 -25.79 -20.71 3.72
C ARG A 180 -26.04 -19.52 2.78
N SER A 181 -27.30 -19.08 2.71
CA SER A 181 -27.62 -17.80 2.10
C SER A 181 -26.95 -16.67 2.89
N VAL A 182 -26.49 -15.64 2.18
CA VAL A 182 -25.93 -14.47 2.85
C VAL A 182 -27.07 -13.76 3.56
N ALA A 183 -26.82 -13.34 4.80
CA ALA A 183 -27.68 -12.36 5.45
C ALA A 183 -27.72 -11.11 4.57
N THR A 184 -28.89 -10.52 4.39
CA THR A 184 -29.05 -9.30 3.59
C THR A 184 -28.02 -8.27 4.03
N LYS A 185 -27.24 -7.75 3.06
CA LYS A 185 -26.24 -6.70 3.29
C LYS A 185 -26.86 -5.59 4.13
N ASP A 186 -26.19 -5.20 5.22
CA ASP A 186 -26.70 -4.14 6.10
C ASP A 186 -26.71 -2.80 5.34
N PRO A 187 -27.88 -2.20 5.09
CA PRO A 187 -27.96 -0.95 4.33
C PRO A 187 -27.39 0.26 5.08
N ASN A 188 -27.21 0.15 6.41
CA ASN A 188 -26.68 1.24 7.22
C ASN A 188 -25.15 1.29 7.22
N VAL A 189 -24.49 0.23 6.73
CA VAL A 189 -23.03 0.17 6.65
C VAL A 189 -22.61 0.72 5.29
N LEU A 190 -22.13 1.96 5.28
CA LEU A 190 -21.61 2.61 4.07
C LEU A 190 -20.11 2.33 3.89
N PRO A 191 -19.64 2.11 2.66
CA PRO A 191 -18.21 1.97 2.38
C PRO A 191 -17.52 3.32 2.60
N ASN A 192 -16.82 3.46 3.72
CA ASN A 192 -16.09 4.69 4.06
C ASN A 192 -14.70 4.73 3.40
N MET A 193 -14.64 4.56 2.07
CA MET A 193 -13.38 4.57 1.30
C MET A 193 -12.90 5.99 0.99
N ASN A 194 -13.78 6.99 1.11
CA ASN A 194 -13.47 8.40 0.83
C ASN A 194 -12.63 9.08 1.92
N VAL A 195 -12.32 8.39 3.01
CA VAL A 195 -11.42 8.90 4.07
C VAL A 195 -9.97 8.98 3.59
N LEU A 196 -9.62 8.17 2.58
CA LEU A 196 -8.28 8.17 2.03
C LEU A 196 -8.17 9.23 0.95
N ASP A 197 -7.33 10.23 1.22
CA ASP A 197 -6.89 11.17 0.21
C ASP A 197 -5.98 10.45 -0.80
N LEU A 198 -6.51 10.18 -1.99
CA LEU A 198 -5.78 9.54 -3.07
C LEU A 198 -4.69 10.45 -3.64
N GLU A 199 -4.77 11.77 -3.45
CA GLU A 199 -3.81 12.75 -3.97
C GLU A 199 -2.64 12.99 -3.01
N ALA A 200 -2.73 12.54 -1.76
CA ALA A 200 -1.69 12.69 -0.74
C ALA A 200 -0.31 12.14 -1.16
N HIS A 201 -0.25 11.27 -2.18
CA HIS A 201 1.03 10.79 -2.72
C HIS A 201 1.78 11.83 -3.55
N ALA A 202 1.07 12.81 -4.13
CA ALA A 202 1.63 13.87 -4.97
C ALA A 202 2.27 14.99 -4.13
N ASP A 203 1.72 15.29 -2.95
CA ASP A 203 2.22 16.35 -2.07
C ASP A 203 3.14 15.80 -0.98
N CYS A 204 4.43 16.14 -1.03
CA CYS A 204 5.42 15.74 -0.02
C CYS A 204 5.11 16.24 1.39
N SER A 205 4.43 17.38 1.54
CA SER A 205 4.09 17.96 2.85
C SER A 205 2.98 17.18 3.57
N LEU A 206 2.10 16.51 2.80
CA LEU A 206 1.05 15.65 3.34
C LEU A 206 1.57 14.28 3.77
N LYS A 207 2.76 13.86 3.32
CA LYS A 207 3.33 12.52 3.61
C LYS A 207 3.65 12.31 5.09
N VAL A 208 4.08 13.35 5.81
CA VAL A 208 4.33 13.29 7.26
C VAL A 208 3.02 13.13 8.05
N ARG A 209 1.94 13.78 7.59
CA ARG A 209 0.58 13.58 8.16
C ARG A 209 0.06 12.18 7.85
N LEU A 210 0.30 11.71 6.63
CA LEU A 210 -0.04 10.37 6.21
C LEU A 210 0.69 9.31 7.05
N HIS A 211 1.95 9.54 7.45
CA HIS A 211 2.67 8.65 8.35
C HIS A 211 2.01 8.53 9.73
N ARG A 212 1.57 9.64 10.33
CA ARG A 212 0.84 9.59 11.61
C ARG A 212 -0.47 8.83 11.47
N PHE A 213 -1.22 9.11 10.40
CA PHE A 213 -2.42 8.37 10.05
C PHE A 213 -2.11 6.87 9.88
N TRP A 214 -1.04 6.54 9.17
CA TRP A 214 -0.59 5.18 8.94
C TRP A 214 -0.20 4.47 10.22
N ARG A 215 0.50 5.13 11.12
CA ARG A 215 0.88 4.55 12.42
C ARG A 215 -0.37 4.28 13.26
N SER A 216 -1.32 5.21 13.32
CA SER A 216 -2.60 5.00 14.00
C SER A 216 -3.41 3.88 13.35
N LEU A 217 -3.50 3.87 12.02
CA LEU A 217 -4.22 2.86 11.25
C LEU A 217 -3.58 1.48 11.46
N LEU A 218 -2.27 1.35 11.32
CA LEU A 218 -1.52 0.12 11.52
C LEU A 218 -1.67 -0.39 12.95
N CYS A 219 -1.57 0.47 13.97
CA CYS A 219 -1.82 0.09 15.37
C CYS A 219 -3.25 -0.43 15.57
N LEU A 220 -4.25 0.27 15.00
CA LEU A 220 -5.65 -0.12 15.09
C LEU A 220 -5.91 -1.45 14.37
N LEU A 221 -5.18 -1.73 13.29
CA LEU A 221 -5.36 -2.93 12.48
C LEU A 221 -4.55 -4.13 12.98
N LEU A 222 -3.37 -3.91 13.57
CA LEU A 222 -2.63 -4.92 14.32
C LEU A 222 -3.44 -5.35 15.56
N SER A 223 -4.13 -4.41 16.21
CA SER A 223 -5.12 -4.71 17.24
C SER A 223 -6.28 -5.58 16.73
N LEU A 224 -6.74 -5.37 15.48
CA LEU A 224 -7.82 -6.14 14.86
C LEU A 224 -7.37 -7.51 14.32
N CYS A 225 -6.05 -7.77 14.23
CA CYS A 225 -5.50 -9.05 13.81
C CYS A 225 -4.49 -9.56 14.85
N PRO A 226 -4.94 -10.10 16.00
CA PRO A 226 -4.06 -10.57 17.09
C PRO A 226 -3.08 -11.67 16.65
N ARG A 227 -3.36 -12.36 15.53
CA ARG A 227 -2.48 -13.37 14.95
C ARG A 227 -1.17 -12.83 14.37
N PHE A 228 -1.05 -11.52 14.10
CA PHE A 228 0.24 -10.95 13.67
C PHE A 228 1.28 -10.88 14.80
N CYS A 229 0.85 -10.86 16.07
CA CYS A 229 1.79 -10.82 17.19
C CYS A 229 2.20 -12.21 17.70
N SER A 230 1.55 -13.29 17.23
CA SER A 230 1.75 -14.64 17.77
C SER A 230 2.52 -15.59 16.86
N SER A 231 3.23 -15.10 15.82
CA SER A 231 4.06 -15.96 14.97
C SER A 231 5.39 -16.37 15.61
N THR A 232 5.42 -16.58 16.93
CA THR A 232 6.37 -17.54 17.49
C THR A 232 5.94 -18.92 16.97
N PRO A 233 6.72 -19.58 16.10
CA PRO A 233 6.41 -20.95 15.72
C PRO A 233 6.27 -21.77 17.00
N PRO A 234 5.27 -22.65 17.11
CA PRO A 234 5.22 -23.58 18.23
C PRO A 234 6.55 -24.32 18.22
N VAL A 235 7.39 -24.07 19.24
CA VAL A 235 8.59 -24.86 19.49
C VAL A 235 8.08 -26.29 19.55
N ALA A 236 8.45 -27.09 18.55
CA ALA A 236 8.10 -28.48 18.50
C ALA A 236 8.56 -29.07 19.83
N ALA A 237 7.60 -29.39 20.70
CA ALA A 237 7.88 -30.15 21.90
C ALA A 237 8.43 -31.48 21.39
N GLN A 238 9.76 -31.60 21.44
CA GLN A 238 10.43 -32.88 21.27
C GLN A 238 9.99 -33.71 22.45
N SER A 239 9.00 -34.58 22.21
CA SER A 239 8.65 -35.64 23.14
C SER A 239 9.86 -36.56 23.27
N PRO A 240 10.23 -36.97 24.50
CA PRO A 240 11.32 -37.91 24.75
C PRO A 240 11.04 -39.30 24.17
#